data_AF-A0A5D0N0C0-F1
#
_entry.id   AF-A0A5D0N0C0-F1
#
_cell.length_a   1.000
_cell.length_b   1.000
_cell.length_c   1.000
_cell.angle_alpha   90.00
_cell.angle_beta   90.00
_cell.angle_gamma   90.00
#
_symmetry.space_group_name_H-M   'P 1'
#
loop_
_entity.id
_entity.type
_entity.pdbx_description
1 polymer ?
#
loop_
_entity_poly.entity_id
_entity_poly.type
_entity_poly.pdbx_seq_one_letter_code
_entity_poly.pdbx_strand_id
1 'polypeptide(L)' 'MSTDAQRNPDEPAIAHVPAEELARRQGVQPISSLDELARPELFETDDELDRFLADLYASRHEGAA' A
#
# COMPACT_ATOMS: atom_id res chain seq x y z
N MET A 1 -19.95 17.40 2.48
CA MET A 1 -20.32 17.18 3.91
C MET A 1 -20.22 15.69 4.15
N SER A 2 -19.11 15.23 4.74
CA SER A 2 -18.82 13.81 4.98
C SER A 2 -19.85 13.22 5.93
N THR A 3 -20.48 12.13 5.50
CA THR A 3 -21.30 11.27 6.36
C THR A 3 -20.37 10.55 7.32
N ASP A 4 -20.33 11.07 8.55
CA ASP A 4 -19.80 10.38 9.72
C ASP A 4 -20.55 9.04 9.82
N ALA A 5 -19.85 7.94 9.55
CA ALA A 5 -20.42 6.61 9.66
C ALA A 5 -20.73 6.37 11.14
N GLN A 6 -22.01 6.22 11.46
CA GLN A 6 -22.54 6.02 12.82
C GLN A 6 -21.76 4.89 13.53
N ARG A 7 -20.77 5.25 14.36
CA ARG A 7 -19.92 4.29 15.07
C ARG A 7 -20.74 3.62 16.17
N ASN A 8 -20.82 2.29 16.13
CA ASN A 8 -21.54 1.49 17.10
C ASN A 8 -20.83 1.57 18.48
N PRO A 9 -21.50 2.02 19.57
CA PRO A 9 -20.84 2.29 20.85
C PRO A 9 -20.32 1.04 21.59
N ASP A 10 -20.76 -0.16 21.20
CA ASP A 10 -20.37 -1.44 21.81
C ASP A 10 -19.22 -2.17 21.08
N GLU A 11 -18.69 -1.62 19.99
CA GLU A 11 -17.44 -2.14 19.43
C GLU A 11 -16.29 -1.79 20.38
N PRO A 12 -15.42 -2.75 20.77
CA PRO A 12 -14.22 -2.42 21.53
C PRO A 12 -13.51 -1.36 20.71
N ALA A 13 -13.36 -0.16 21.29
CA ALA A 13 -12.77 0.97 20.60
C ALA A 13 -11.40 0.50 20.09
N ILE A 14 -11.32 0.19 18.79
CA ILE A 14 -10.05 -0.05 18.14
C ILE A 14 -9.33 1.27 18.32
N ALA A 15 -8.46 1.30 19.33
CA ALA A 15 -7.72 2.49 19.70
C ALA A 15 -6.96 2.87 18.44
N HIS A 16 -7.19 4.07 17.94
CA HIS A 16 -6.48 4.55 16.77
C HIS A 16 -4.97 4.52 17.08
N VAL A 17 -4.23 3.65 16.39
CA VAL A 17 -2.78 3.56 16.54
C VAL A 17 -2.16 4.49 15.50
N PRO A 18 -1.36 5.50 15.90
CA PRO A 18 -0.66 6.36 14.95
C PRO A 18 0.25 5.55 14.03
N ALA A 19 0.39 5.99 12.78
CA ALA A 19 1.25 5.33 11.79
C ALA A 19 2.70 5.16 12.29
N GLU A 20 3.21 6.13 13.05
CA GLU A 20 4.54 6.06 13.66
C GLU A 20 4.67 4.91 14.67
N GLU A 21 3.64 4.67 15.49
CA GLU A 21 3.61 3.55 16.42
C GLU A 21 3.49 2.20 15.69
N LEU A 22 2.74 2.15 14.59
CA LEU A 22 2.68 0.97 13.72
C LEU A 22 4.05 0.68 13.10
N ALA A 23 4.73 1.71 12.58
CA ALA A 23 6.05 1.59 11.98
C ALA A 23 7.09 1.08 12.99
N ARG A 24 7.09 1.64 14.20
CA ARG A 24 7.95 1.19 15.31
C ARG A 24 7.72 -0.28 15.66
N ARG A 25 6.47 -0.73 15.75
CA ARG A 25 6.13 -2.14 16.06
C ARG A 25 6.55 -3.12 14.98
N GLN A 26 6.47 -2.72 13.72
CA GLN A 26 6.93 -3.53 12.58
C GLN A 26 8.44 -3.42 12.34
N GLY A 27 9.14 -2.52 13.04
CA GLY A 27 10.56 -2.27 12.82
C GLY A 27 10.86 -1.66 11.45
N VAL A 28 9.87 -1.00 10.84
CA VAL A 28 10.01 -0.39 9.51
C VAL A 28 10.33 1.10 9.66
N GLN A 29 11.12 1.62 8.72
CA GLN A 29 11.49 3.03 8.67
C GLN A 29 10.80 3.71 7.47
N PRO A 30 10.55 5.02 7.54
CA PRO A 30 10.09 5.80 6.39
C PRO A 30 11.08 5.68 5.23
N ILE A 31 10.55 5.57 4.01
CA ILE A 31 11.36 5.51 2.79
C ILE A 31 11.89 6.93 2.51
N SER A 32 13.21 7.08 2.43
CA SER A 32 13.85 8.39 2.24
C SER A 32 14.13 8.74 0.77
N SER A 33 14.24 7.72 -0.10
CA SER A 33 14.47 7.87 -1.53
C SER A 33 13.87 6.73 -2.34
N LEU A 34 13.73 6.93 -3.65
CA LEU A 34 13.29 5.87 -4.56
C LEU A 34 14.31 4.74 -4.67
N ASP A 35 15.60 5.04 -4.47
CA ASP A 35 16.66 4.03 -4.56
C ASP A 35 16.53 2.97 -3.45
N GLU A 36 15.95 3.31 -2.30
CA GLU A 36 15.65 2.35 -1.23
C GLU A 36 14.58 1.32 -1.64
N LEU A 37 13.75 1.65 -2.62
CA LEU A 37 12.74 0.76 -3.18
C LEU A 37 13.26 -0.09 -4.34
N ALA A 38 14.40 0.29 -4.93
CA ALA A 38 14.97 -0.42 -6.06
C ALA A 38 15.44 -1.83 -5.64
N ARG A 39 14.96 -2.84 -6.36
CA ARG A 39 15.38 -4.24 -6.19
C ARG A 39 15.98 -4.72 -7.52
N PRO A 40 17.32 -4.70 -7.66
CA PRO A 40 17.99 -4.95 -8.94
C PRO A 40 17.67 -6.32 -9.56
N GLU A 41 17.36 -7.31 -8.73
CA GLU A 41 17.11 -8.70 -9.13
C GLU A 41 15.61 -9.05 -9.07
N LEU A 42 14.73 -8.04 -9.08
CA LEU A 42 13.29 -8.26 -8.98
C LEU A 42 12.70 -8.88 -10.26
N PHE A 43 13.30 -8.58 -11.40
CA PHE A 43 12.92 -9.09 -12.70
C PHE A 43 14.14 -9.73 -13.35
N GLU A 44 13.97 -10.91 -13.92
CA GLU A 44 15.04 -11.65 -14.60
C GLU A 44 15.30 -11.09 -16.00
N THR A 45 14.28 -10.45 -16.61
CA THR A 45 14.32 -9.93 -17.98
C THR A 45 13.43 -8.69 -18.14
N ASP A 46 13.75 -7.86 -19.13
CA ASP A 46 12.90 -6.71 -19.50
C ASP A 46 11.51 -7.17 -19.98
N ASP A 47 11.42 -8.31 -20.68
CA ASP A 47 10.14 -8.90 -21.12
C ASP A 47 9.23 -9.30 -19.94
N GLU A 48 9.81 -9.64 -18.78
CA GLU A 48 9.06 -9.92 -17.56
C GLU A 48 8.48 -8.64 -16.95
N LEU A 49 9.30 -7.59 -16.88
CA LEU A 49 8.87 -6.28 -16.42
C LEU A 49 7.73 -5.74 -17.29
N ASP A 50 7.83 -5.83 -18.61
CA ASP A 50 6.80 -5.36 -19.54
C ASP A 50 5.47 -6.10 -19.34
N ARG A 51 5.51 -7.42 -19.16
CA ARG A 51 4.31 -8.22 -18.86
C ARG A 51 3.66 -7.81 -17.54
N PHE A 52 4.46 -7.61 -16.49
CA PHE A 52 3.96 -7.14 -15.20
C PHE A 52 3.28 -5.78 -15.31
N LEU A 53 3.90 -4.83 -16.03
CA LEU A 53 3.33 -3.49 -16.22
C LEU A 53 2.02 -3.52 -17.01
N ALA A 54 1.92 -4.38 -18.03
CA ALA A 54 0.68 -4.55 -18.80
C ALA A 54 -0.47 -5.09 -17.92
N ASP A 55 -0.20 -6.12 -17.10
CA ASP A 55 -1.18 -6.72 -16.20
C ASP A 55 -1.62 -5.74 -15.09
N LEU A 56 -0.67 -5.01 -14.50
CA LEU A 56 -0.94 -3.96 -13.52
C LEU A 56 -1.81 -2.84 -14.11
N TYR A 57 -1.53 -2.43 -15.35
CA TYR A 57 -2.31 -1.40 -16.03
C TYR A 57 -3.74 -1.89 -16.31
N ALA A 58 -3.91 -3.14 -16.76
CA ALA A 58 -5.22 -3.74 -16.96
C ALA A 58 -6.01 -3.81 -15.65
N SER A 59 -5.44 -4.39 -14.60
CA SER A 59 -6.02 -4.50 -13.25
C SER A 59 -6.49 -3.16 -12.70
N ARG A 60 -5.72 -2.09 -12.91
CA ARG A 60 -6.09 -0.73 -12.47
C ARG A 60 -7.31 -0.17 -13.21
N HIS A 61 -7.47 -0.51 -14.48
CA HIS A 61 -8.54 0.01 -15.34
C HIS A 61 -9.80 -0.86 -15.35
N GLU A 62 -9.74 -2.09 -14.82
CA GLU A 62 -10.90 -2.98 -14.69
C GLU A 62 -12.01 -2.40 -13.79
N GLY A 63 -11.67 -1.54 -12.82
CA GLY A 63 -12.64 -0.87 -11.95
C GLY A 63 -13.09 0.53 -12.41
N ALA A 64 -12.64 0.99 -13.58
CA ALA A 64 -12.88 2.35 -14.09
C ALA A 64 -13.94 2.42 -15.21
N ALA A 65 -14.62 1.31 -15.51
CA ALA A 65 -15.67 1.18 -16.53
C ALA A 65 -17.08 1.13 -15.92
#